data_AF-A0A2S8UYN9-F1
#
_entry.id   AF-A0A2S8UYN9-F1
#
_cell.length_a   1.000
_cell.length_b   1.000
_cell.length_c   1.000
_cell.angle_alpha   90.00
_cell.angle_beta   90.00
_cell.angle_gamma   90.00
#
_symmetry.space_group_name_H-M   'P 1'
#
loop_
_entity.id
_entity.type
_entity.pdbx_description
1 polymer ?
#
loop_
_entity_poly.entity_id
_entity_poly.type
_entity_poly.pdbx_seq_one_letter_code
_entity_poly.pdbx_strand_id
1 'polypeptide(L)'
;MTTASALLTQAVQDLAAVSKEGLGEQRDSRWRGRRIVRVGEAWHLGVLLLTDTHALATAEVLRAADPGRRGYTAESARERAERRAEALRGGFDEGDVVHVGWSVIDVDAVDAGGSSGPLALIDGVPSVRWSAAGGFMPLEAYLRERVTLLRDAAAS
;
A
#
# COMPACT_ATOMS: atom_id res chain seq x y z
N MET A 1 -18.77 20.92 -1.32
CA MET A 1 -17.41 20.49 -1.71
C MET A 1 -17.27 19.04 -1.31
N THR A 2 -16.75 18.20 -2.20
CA THR A 2 -16.48 16.80 -1.86
C THR A 2 -15.15 16.73 -1.11
N THR A 3 -15.15 16.13 0.08
CA THR A 3 -13.96 16.00 0.94
C THR A 3 -13.14 14.78 0.56
N ALA A 4 -11.86 14.74 0.95
CA ALA A 4 -11.02 13.56 0.80
C ALA A 4 -11.61 12.35 1.54
N SER A 5 -12.09 12.57 2.78
CA SER A 5 -12.77 11.54 3.58
C SER A 5 -13.97 10.90 2.87
N ALA A 6 -14.82 11.71 2.23
CA ALA A 6 -15.99 11.22 1.50
C ALA A 6 -15.59 10.39 0.27
N LEU A 7 -14.59 10.86 -0.50
CA LEU A 7 -14.07 10.14 -1.67
C LEU A 7 -13.45 8.79 -1.29
N LEU A 8 -12.66 8.75 -0.22
CA LEU A 8 -12.02 7.53 0.26
C LEU A 8 -13.06 6.53 0.81
N THR A 9 -14.08 7.03 1.53
CA THR A 9 -15.18 6.19 2.02
C THR A 9 -15.94 5.54 0.86
N GLN A 10 -16.23 6.31 -0.20
CA GLN A 10 -16.88 5.75 -1.39
C GLN A 10 -16.01 4.69 -2.07
N ALA A 11 -14.70 4.94 -2.21
CA ALA A 11 -13.79 3.97 -2.81
C ALA A 11 -13.73 2.64 -2.01
N VAL A 12 -13.75 2.71 -0.67
CA VAL A 12 -13.83 1.50 0.18
C VAL A 12 -15.11 0.71 -0.09
N GLN A 13 -16.25 1.39 -0.22
CA GLN A 13 -17.53 0.75 -0.54
C GLN A 13 -17.50 0.06 -1.92
N ASP A 14 -16.93 0.73 -2.92
CA ASP A 14 -16.84 0.21 -4.29
C ASP A 14 -15.92 -1.01 -4.40
N LEU A 15 -14.98 -1.17 -3.48
CA LEU A 15 -13.98 -2.24 -3.44
C LEU A 15 -14.36 -3.41 -2.51
N ALA A 16 -15.51 -3.37 -1.84
CA ALA A 16 -15.89 -4.36 -0.82
C ALA A 16 -15.84 -5.83 -1.28
N ALA A 17 -16.02 -6.10 -2.58
CA ALA A 17 -15.96 -7.44 -3.17
C ALA A 17 -14.59 -7.80 -3.80
N VAL A 18 -13.61 -6.90 -3.73
CA VAL A 18 -12.29 -7.07 -4.34
C VAL A 18 -11.30 -7.60 -3.30
N SER A 19 -10.43 -8.52 -3.70
CA SER A 19 -9.39 -9.07 -2.83
C SER A 19 -8.39 -8.01 -2.37
N LYS A 20 -7.95 -8.10 -1.12
CA LYS A 20 -6.94 -7.23 -0.52
C LYS A 20 -5.55 -7.86 -0.60
N GLU A 21 -4.51 -7.02 -0.51
CA GLU A 21 -3.11 -7.40 -0.39
C GLU A 21 -2.65 -7.27 1.07
N GLY A 22 -1.58 -7.98 1.44
CA GLY A 22 -1.12 -8.06 2.82
C GLY A 22 -0.38 -6.81 3.32
N LEU A 23 -0.66 -6.39 4.55
CA LEU A 23 0.13 -5.39 5.27
C LEU A 23 1.10 -6.08 6.23
N GLY A 24 2.39 -5.76 6.08
CA GLY A 24 3.47 -6.30 6.89
C GLY A 24 4.20 -5.23 7.70
N GLU A 25 4.59 -5.58 8.92
CA GLU A 25 5.50 -4.77 9.74
C GLU A 25 6.81 -5.51 9.99
N GLN A 26 7.93 -4.83 9.78
CA GLN A 26 9.24 -5.37 10.12
C GLN A 26 9.39 -5.45 11.65
N ARG A 27 9.72 -6.66 12.13
CA ARG A 27 10.02 -6.94 13.53
C ARG A 27 11.38 -7.60 13.62
N ASP A 28 12.20 -7.12 14.54
CA ASP A 28 13.47 -7.74 14.88
C ASP A 28 13.38 -8.35 16.29
N SER A 29 13.91 -9.55 16.44
CA SER A 29 13.91 -10.29 17.69
C SER A 29 15.23 -11.03 17.83
N ARG A 30 15.86 -10.89 18.99
CA ARG A 30 17.10 -11.63 19.31
C ARG A 30 16.98 -13.16 19.17
N TRP A 31 15.76 -13.70 19.29
CA TRP A 31 15.52 -15.14 19.28
C TRP A 31 14.98 -15.67 17.96
N ARG A 32 14.25 -14.84 17.21
CA ARG A 32 13.55 -15.24 15.97
C ARG A 32 14.12 -14.57 14.72
N GLY A 33 15.09 -13.67 14.90
CA GLY A 33 15.64 -12.83 13.85
C GLY A 33 14.63 -11.82 13.30
N ARG A 34 15.03 -11.17 12.20
CA ARG A 34 14.19 -10.25 11.43
C ARG A 34 13.07 -10.98 10.71
N ARG A 35 11.87 -10.42 10.71
CA ARG A 35 10.69 -10.96 10.03
C ARG A 35 9.74 -9.83 9.65
N ILE A 36 8.92 -10.05 8.64
CA ILE A 36 7.85 -9.12 8.27
C ILE A 36 6.54 -9.78 8.68
N VAL A 37 6.01 -9.35 9.83
CA VAL A 37 4.82 -9.96 10.44
C VAL A 37 3.57 -9.39 9.79
N ARG A 38 2.62 -10.26 9.43
CA ARG A 38 1.30 -9.84 8.93
C ARG A 38 0.53 -9.10 10.03
N VAL A 39 0.10 -7.88 9.74
CA VAL A 39 -0.66 -7.02 10.68
C VAL A 39 -2.02 -6.58 10.14
N GLY A 40 -2.30 -6.84 8.87
CA GLY A 40 -3.58 -6.53 8.25
C GLY A 40 -3.55 -6.75 6.75
N GLU A 41 -4.49 -6.11 6.07
CA GLU A 41 -4.67 -6.18 4.63
C GLU A 41 -5.28 -4.87 4.11
N ALA A 42 -4.99 -4.54 2.85
CA ALA A 42 -5.46 -3.31 2.21
C ALA A 42 -5.66 -3.52 0.70
N TRP A 43 -6.58 -2.76 0.10
CA TRP A 43 -6.62 -2.59 -1.34
C TRP A 43 -5.49 -1.67 -1.79
N HIS A 44 -4.78 -2.05 -2.84
CA HIS A 44 -3.68 -1.28 -3.38
C HIS A 44 -4.14 -0.45 -4.59
N LEU A 45 -4.09 0.88 -4.43
CA LEU A 45 -4.50 1.87 -5.43
C LEU A 45 -3.30 2.77 -5.76
N GLY A 46 -2.26 2.18 -6.35
CA GLY A 46 -1.06 2.90 -6.81
C GLY A 46 -0.22 3.48 -5.68
N VAL A 47 -0.41 4.76 -5.32
CA VAL A 47 0.33 5.39 -4.20
C VAL A 47 -0.43 5.33 -2.87
N LEU A 48 -1.66 4.82 -2.91
CA LEU A 48 -2.55 4.68 -1.76
C LEU A 48 -2.79 3.21 -1.44
N LEU A 49 -2.91 2.92 -0.15
CA LEU A 49 -3.49 1.69 0.37
C LEU A 49 -4.75 2.06 1.13
N LEU A 50 -5.85 1.34 0.90
CA LEU A 50 -7.09 1.51 1.66
C LEU A 50 -7.33 0.27 2.50
N THR A 51 -7.47 0.46 3.81
CA THR A 51 -8.14 -0.52 4.67
C THR A 51 -9.61 -0.13 4.79
N ASP A 52 -10.39 -0.90 5.55
CA ASP A 52 -11.79 -0.53 5.81
C ASP A 52 -11.92 0.76 6.63
N THR A 53 -10.84 1.21 7.28
CA THR A 53 -10.88 2.32 8.27
C THR A 53 -9.82 3.40 8.05
N HIS A 54 -8.77 3.12 7.27
CA HIS A 54 -7.64 4.03 7.11
C HIS A 54 -7.18 4.10 5.65
N ALA A 55 -6.75 5.30 5.24
CA ALA A 55 -5.90 5.47 4.08
C ALA A 55 -4.43 5.46 4.52
N LEU A 56 -3.58 4.76 3.77
CA LEU A 56 -2.15 4.68 4.02
C LEU A 56 -1.38 5.06 2.76
N ALA A 57 -0.19 5.62 2.93
CA ALA A 57 0.75 5.82 1.84
C ALA A 57 1.53 4.52 1.59
N THR A 58 1.67 4.14 0.33
CA THR A 58 2.54 3.01 -0.07
C THR A 58 4.00 3.33 0.16
N ALA A 59 4.79 2.31 0.47
CA ALA A 59 6.25 2.41 0.50
C ALA A 59 6.87 1.24 -0.28
N GLU A 60 7.26 0.17 0.40
CA GLU A 60 7.85 -1.00 -0.24
C GLU A 60 6.77 -2.05 -0.53
N VAL A 61 6.83 -2.64 -1.73
CA VAL A 61 6.00 -3.79 -2.13
C VAL A 61 6.91 -4.95 -2.51
N LEU A 62 6.67 -6.11 -1.91
CA LEU A 62 7.39 -7.34 -2.23
C LEU A 62 6.44 -8.53 -2.36
N ARG A 63 6.92 -9.59 -3.00
CA ARG A 63 6.21 -10.88 -3.07
C ARG A 63 6.90 -11.89 -2.17
N ALA A 64 6.20 -12.43 -1.19
CA ALA A 64 6.73 -13.44 -0.27
C ALA A 64 7.19 -14.67 -1.07
N ALA A 65 8.41 -15.13 -0.80
CA ALA A 65 9.02 -16.21 -1.57
C ALA A 65 10.26 -16.77 -0.87
N ASP A 66 10.52 -18.06 -1.05
CA ASP A 66 11.73 -18.70 -0.56
C ASP A 66 12.94 -18.20 -1.39
N PRO A 67 14.08 -17.90 -0.74
CA PRO A 67 15.29 -17.44 -1.44
C PRO A 67 15.89 -18.53 -2.36
N GLY A 68 15.52 -19.79 -2.19
CA GLY A 68 16.05 -20.93 -2.92
C GLY A 68 17.47 -21.31 -2.48
N ARG A 69 17.99 -22.41 -3.05
CA ARG A 69 19.33 -22.96 -2.72
C ARG A 69 20.48 -22.46 -3.61
N ARG A 70 20.21 -21.60 -4.59
CA ARG A 70 21.23 -21.15 -5.58
C ARG A 70 21.97 -19.90 -5.08
N GLY A 71 23.28 -19.85 -5.32
CA GLY A 71 24.11 -18.71 -4.96
C GLY A 71 23.72 -17.45 -5.74
N TYR A 72 23.89 -16.29 -5.11
CA TYR A 72 23.62 -14.99 -5.70
C TYR A 72 24.86 -14.44 -6.39
N THR A 73 24.68 -13.88 -7.59
CA THR A 73 25.76 -13.17 -8.32
C THR A 73 25.98 -11.74 -7.82
N ALA A 74 25.04 -11.18 -7.03
CA ALA A 74 25.09 -9.82 -6.50
C ALA A 74 24.45 -9.72 -5.12
N GLU A 75 25.01 -8.87 -4.26
CA GLU A 75 24.51 -8.65 -2.89
C GLU A 75 23.09 -8.05 -2.89
N SER A 76 22.76 -7.16 -3.83
CA SER A 76 21.41 -6.59 -3.95
C SER A 76 20.34 -7.64 -4.31
N ALA A 77 20.72 -8.73 -4.98
CA ALA A 77 19.82 -9.84 -5.26
C ALA A 77 19.59 -10.69 -4.01
N ARG A 78 20.65 -10.87 -3.21
CA ARG A 78 20.59 -11.54 -1.91
C ARG A 78 19.72 -10.76 -0.93
N GLU A 79 19.94 -9.46 -0.75
CA GLU A 79 19.15 -8.61 0.15
C GLU A 79 17.66 -8.66 -0.17
N ARG A 80 17.28 -8.54 -1.46
CA ARG A 80 15.88 -8.67 -1.90
C ARG A 80 15.31 -10.06 -1.66
N ALA A 81 16.11 -11.12 -1.77
CA ALA A 81 15.66 -12.47 -1.49
C ALA A 81 15.47 -12.72 0.00
N GLU A 82 16.39 -12.23 0.84
CA GLU A 82 16.27 -12.28 2.30
C GLU A 82 15.02 -11.54 2.77
N ARG A 83 14.71 -10.38 2.19
CA ARG A 83 13.49 -9.61 2.47
C ARG A 83 12.20 -10.36 2.13
N ARG A 84 12.15 -11.04 0.98
CA ARG A 84 11.02 -11.92 0.62
C ARG A 84 10.87 -13.10 1.58
N ALA A 85 11.99 -13.63 2.07
CA ALA A 85 12.02 -14.69 3.07
C ALA A 85 11.59 -14.20 4.48
N GLU A 86 11.82 -12.92 4.80
CA GLU A 86 11.33 -12.30 6.05
C GLU A 86 9.80 -12.31 6.12
N ALA A 87 9.10 -12.14 4.99
CA ALA A 87 7.64 -12.23 4.92
C ALA A 87 7.12 -13.64 5.19
N LEU A 88 7.71 -14.66 4.57
CA LEU A 88 7.35 -16.06 4.87
C LEU A 88 7.50 -16.38 6.37
N ARG A 89 8.62 -15.96 6.96
CA ARG A 89 8.89 -16.15 8.40
C ARG A 89 7.95 -15.36 9.30
N GLY A 90 7.25 -14.36 8.78
CA GLY A 90 6.27 -13.57 9.51
C GLY A 90 4.81 -13.96 9.28
N GLY A 91 4.55 -15.08 8.59
CA GLY A 91 3.21 -15.65 8.44
C GLY A 91 2.48 -15.26 7.15
N PHE A 92 3.22 -14.84 6.11
CA PHE A 92 2.70 -14.76 4.76
C PHE A 92 2.90 -16.09 4.01
N ASP A 93 2.00 -16.41 3.10
CA ASP A 93 2.10 -17.57 2.22
C ASP A 93 3.04 -17.26 1.03
N GLU A 94 3.59 -18.31 0.42
CA GLU A 94 4.40 -18.15 -0.78
C GLU A 94 3.57 -17.58 -1.92
N GLY A 95 4.06 -16.48 -2.51
CA GLY A 95 3.37 -15.75 -3.55
C GLY A 95 2.54 -14.56 -3.05
N ASP A 96 2.33 -14.38 -1.74
CA ASP A 96 1.59 -13.23 -1.21
C ASP A 96 2.24 -11.89 -1.58
N VAL A 97 1.43 -10.91 -1.96
CA VAL A 97 1.88 -9.51 -2.08
C VAL A 97 1.85 -8.86 -0.71
N VAL A 98 2.97 -8.24 -0.32
CA VAL A 98 3.17 -7.65 1.01
C VAL A 98 3.65 -6.20 0.89
N HIS A 99 2.91 -5.29 1.52
CA HIS A 99 3.27 -3.89 1.70
C HIS A 99 3.98 -3.68 3.03
N VAL A 100 5.14 -3.05 3.02
CA VAL A 100 5.98 -2.82 4.20
C VAL A 100 6.40 -1.36 4.28
N GLY A 101 6.46 -0.81 5.49
CA GLY A 101 6.86 0.58 5.72
C GLY A 101 5.84 1.62 5.27
N TRP A 102 4.59 1.20 5.08
CA TRP A 102 3.45 2.09 4.85
C TRP A 102 3.26 3.04 6.04
N SER A 103 2.64 4.19 5.81
CA SER A 103 2.34 5.18 6.85
C SER A 103 0.90 5.63 6.79
N VAL A 104 0.27 5.83 7.94
CA VAL A 104 -1.10 6.36 8.02
C VAL A 104 -1.17 7.76 7.42
N ILE A 105 -2.18 8.00 6.59
CA ILE A 105 -2.51 9.32 6.06
C ILE A 105 -3.51 9.97 7.01
N ASP A 106 -3.19 11.18 7.46
CA ASP A 106 -4.09 12.03 8.23
C ASP A 106 -5.05 12.72 7.27
N VAL A 107 -6.22 12.10 7.06
CA VAL A 107 -7.25 12.57 6.13
C VAL A 107 -7.93 13.83 6.65
N ASP A 108 -8.10 13.95 7.97
CA ASP A 108 -8.71 15.12 8.60
C ASP A 108 -7.82 16.36 8.40
N ALA A 109 -6.50 16.21 8.49
CA ALA A 109 -5.55 17.27 8.17
C ALA A 109 -5.63 17.72 6.70
N VAL A 110 -5.89 16.80 5.77
CA VAL A 110 -6.09 17.13 4.34
C VAL A 110 -7.40 17.89 4.16
N ASP A 111 -8.49 17.42 4.77
CA ASP A 111 -9.80 18.10 4.70
C ASP A 111 -9.79 19.49 5.35
N ALA A 112 -8.93 19.71 6.34
CA ALA A 112 -8.67 21.02 6.94
C ALA A 112 -7.82 21.97 6.06
N GLY A 113 -7.43 21.55 4.86
CA GLY A 113 -6.63 22.35 3.92
C GLY A 113 -5.14 22.06 3.92
N GLY A 114 -4.70 21.01 4.62
CA GLY A 114 -3.31 20.60 4.71
C GLY A 114 -2.91 19.53 3.69
N SER A 115 -1.86 18.80 4.05
CA SER A 115 -1.32 17.68 3.29
C SER A 115 -0.85 16.57 4.23
N SER A 116 -1.01 15.32 3.83
CA SER A 116 -0.49 14.15 4.56
C SER A 116 -0.14 13.04 3.58
N GLY A 117 1.11 12.56 3.64
CA GLY A 117 1.64 11.60 2.66
C GLY A 117 1.49 12.12 1.21
N PRO A 118 0.90 11.34 0.29
CA PRO A 118 0.67 11.78 -1.08
C PRO A 118 -0.56 12.67 -1.26
N LEU A 119 -1.38 12.88 -0.21
CA LEU A 119 -2.61 13.69 -0.31
C LEU A 119 -2.37 15.13 0.12
N ALA A 120 -3.03 16.06 -0.58
CA ALA A 120 -3.06 17.48 -0.23
C ALA A 120 -4.36 18.14 -0.72
N LEU A 121 -4.79 19.21 -0.06
CA LEU A 121 -5.81 20.10 -0.61
C LEU A 121 -5.12 21.18 -1.47
N ILE A 122 -5.40 21.17 -2.77
CA ILE A 122 -4.83 22.14 -3.73
C ILE A 122 -5.97 22.97 -4.28
N ASP A 123 -5.96 24.29 -4.04
CA ASP A 123 -7.00 25.22 -4.48
C ASP A 123 -8.43 24.75 -4.13
N GLY A 124 -8.59 24.15 -2.94
CA GLY A 124 -9.86 23.60 -2.46
C GLY A 124 -10.24 22.24 -3.03
N VAL A 125 -9.38 21.62 -3.83
CA VAL A 125 -9.61 20.30 -4.44
C VAL A 125 -8.71 19.24 -3.77
N PRO A 126 -9.29 18.19 -3.16
CA PRO A 126 -8.52 17.05 -2.70
C PRO A 126 -7.73 16.45 -3.86
N SER A 127 -6.41 16.37 -3.70
CA SER A 127 -5.49 15.99 -4.75
C SER A 127 -4.47 14.98 -4.25
N VAL A 128 -3.98 14.14 -5.16
CA VAL A 128 -2.98 13.10 -4.89
C VAL A 128 -1.75 13.30 -5.76
N ARG A 129 -0.57 13.15 -5.17
CA ARG A 129 0.69 13.08 -5.88
C ARG A 129 0.97 11.64 -6.28
N TRP A 130 0.75 11.32 -7.55
CA TRP A 130 0.77 9.96 -8.08
C TRP A 130 2.18 9.38 -8.35
N SER A 131 3.24 10.17 -8.19
CA SER A 131 4.62 9.69 -8.11
C SER A 131 5.53 10.77 -7.53
N ALA A 132 6.73 10.41 -7.07
CA ALA A 132 7.71 11.37 -6.54
C ALA A 132 8.11 12.47 -7.54
N ALA A 133 8.13 12.13 -8.84
CA ALA A 133 8.43 13.06 -9.94
C ALA A 133 7.16 13.65 -10.60
N GLY A 134 5.97 13.17 -10.23
CA GLY A 134 4.70 13.57 -10.81
C GLY A 134 4.07 14.78 -10.12
N GLY A 135 3.17 15.46 -10.84
CA GLY A 135 2.33 16.52 -10.30
C GLY A 135 1.18 16.00 -9.43
N PHE A 136 0.42 16.93 -8.85
CA PHE A 136 -0.86 16.62 -8.21
C PHE A 136 -1.94 16.41 -9.27
N MET A 137 -2.86 15.49 -9.00
CA MET A 137 -4.09 15.32 -9.77
C MET A 137 -5.29 15.24 -8.83
N PRO A 138 -6.50 15.61 -9.27
CA PRO A 138 -7.70 15.49 -8.47
C PRO A 138 -7.90 14.05 -7.96
N LEU A 139 -8.09 13.91 -6.65
CA LEU A 139 -8.21 12.62 -5.96
C LEU A 139 -9.40 11.82 -6.49
N GLU A 140 -10.53 12.49 -6.79
CA GLU A 140 -11.72 11.85 -7.34
C GLU A 140 -11.42 11.14 -8.67
N ALA A 141 -10.73 11.84 -9.58
CA ALA A 141 -10.37 11.28 -10.89
C ALA A 141 -9.42 10.09 -10.73
N TYR A 142 -8.43 10.23 -9.83
CA TYR A 142 -7.48 9.16 -9.53
C TYR A 142 -8.16 7.91 -8.95
N LEU A 143 -9.01 8.08 -7.93
CA LEU A 143 -9.69 6.95 -7.30
C LEU A 143 -10.62 6.25 -8.27
N ARG A 144 -11.39 6.99 -9.08
CA ARG A 144 -12.26 6.40 -10.10
C ARG A 144 -11.49 5.50 -11.05
N GLU A 145 -10.35 5.98 -11.56
CA GLU A 145 -9.48 5.21 -12.45
C GLU A 145 -8.95 3.95 -11.74
N ARG A 146 -8.38 4.10 -10.54
CA ARG A 146 -7.75 2.98 -9.81
C ARG A 146 -8.75 1.93 -9.35
N VAL A 147 -9.93 2.34 -8.89
CA VAL A 147 -11.03 1.44 -8.49
C VAL A 147 -11.51 0.65 -9.70
N THR A 148 -11.69 1.31 -10.86
CA THR A 148 -12.11 0.63 -12.09
C THR A 148 -11.09 -0.42 -12.51
N LEU A 149 -9.80 -0.03 -12.59
CA LEU A 149 -8.72 -0.95 -12.96
C LEU A 149 -8.63 -2.17 -12.03
N LEU A 150 -8.76 -1.96 -10.72
CA LEU A 150 -8.65 -3.05 -9.75
C LEU A 150 -9.86 -3.99 -9.81
N ARG A 151 -11.06 -3.46 -10.04
CA ARG A 151 -12.28 -4.27 -10.23
C ARG A 151 -12.24 -5.07 -11.53
N ASP A 152 -11.77 -4.47 -12.62
CA ASP A 152 -11.64 -5.14 -13.91
C ASP A 152 -10.64 -6.31 -13.82
N ALA A 153 -9.51 -6.09 -13.13
CA ALA A 153 -8.52 -7.15 -12.88
C ALA A 153 -9.05 -8.29 -12.00
N ALA A 154 -10.04 -8.03 -11.12
CA ALA A 154 -10.68 -9.05 -10.31
C ALA A 154 -11.78 -9.83 -11.08
N ALA A 155 -12.28 -9.28 -12.19
CA ALA A 155 -13.30 -9.91 -13.02
C ALA A 155 -12.74 -10.78 -14.16
N SER A 156 -11.43 -10.68 -14.44
CA SER A 156 -10.70 -11.44 -15.47
C SER A 156 -10.12 -12.74 -14.94
#